data_AF-A0A4R9L251-F1
#
_entry.id   AF-A0A4R9L251-F1
#
_cell.length_a   1.000
_cell.length_b   1.000
_cell.length_c   1.000
_cell.angle_alpha   90.00
_cell.angle_beta   90.00
_cell.angle_gamma   90.00
#
_symmetry.space_group_name_H-M   'P 1'
#
loop_
_entity.id
_entity.type
_entity.pdbx_description
1 polymer ?
#
loop_
_entity_poly.entity_id
_entity_poly.type
_entity_poly.pdbx_seq_one_letter_code
_entity_poly.pdbx_strand_id
1 'polypeptide(L)'
;MKTLFNRILILLFLSQVYNCILFDTIGIAPGRIKGSEASGEIRDAAIVTDLINSTILSGRGTVSILSILSDQLAGIKSDGVYIKSEVDDCIAEIKGLSGYLIGAPLTIVLQSKCSLKEDKVFLDSPFPEF
;
A
#
# COMPACT_ATOMS: atom_id res chain seq x y z
N MET A 1 -42.64 14.14 17.13
CA MET A 1 -42.13 12.75 17.24
C MET A 1 -41.39 12.26 15.99
N LYS A 2 -41.94 12.38 14.76
CA LYS A 2 -41.28 11.90 13.52
C LYS A 2 -39.84 12.43 13.30
N THR A 3 -39.58 13.70 13.62
CA THR A 3 -38.25 14.33 13.46
C THR A 3 -37.21 13.82 14.45
N LEU A 4 -37.62 13.36 15.64
CA LEU A 4 -36.73 12.87 16.70
C LEU A 4 -36.36 11.39 16.45
N PHE A 5 -37.33 10.60 15.99
CA PHE A 5 -37.10 9.23 15.52
C PHE A 5 -36.13 9.19 14.32
N ASN A 6 -36.28 10.10 13.35
CA ASN A 6 -35.39 10.17 12.19
C ASN A 6 -33.94 10.55 12.57
N ARG A 7 -33.77 11.43 13.56
CA ARG A 7 -32.43 11.81 14.08
C ARG A 7 -31.75 10.65 14.81
N ILE A 8 -32.50 9.87 15.60
CA ILE A 8 -31.97 8.67 16.28
C ILE A 8 -31.55 7.63 15.25
N LEU A 9 -32.35 7.42 14.20
CA LEU A 9 -32.06 6.44 13.15
C LEU A 9 -30.81 6.81 12.33
N ILE A 10 -30.61 8.09 12.05
CA ILE A 10 -29.39 8.61 11.39
C ILE A 10 -28.16 8.42 12.28
N LEU A 11 -28.25 8.72 13.58
CA LEU A 11 -27.16 8.52 14.54
C LEU A 11 -26.78 7.04 14.67
N LEU A 12 -27.77 6.15 14.67
CA LEU A 12 -27.58 4.71 14.74
C LEU A 12 -26.98 4.16 13.44
N PHE A 13 -27.29 4.75 12.29
CA PHE A 13 -26.66 4.38 11.02
C PHE A 13 -25.20 4.84 10.96
N LEU A 14 -24.92 6.08 11.39
CA LEU A 14 -23.56 6.65 11.44
C LEU A 14 -22.62 5.88 12.38
N SER A 15 -23.14 5.32 13.49
CA SER A 15 -22.33 4.49 14.39
C SER A 15 -21.92 3.15 13.78
N GLN A 16 -22.74 2.56 12.90
CA GLN A 16 -22.38 1.33 12.18
C GLN A 16 -21.25 1.58 11.17
N VAL A 17 -21.25 2.73 10.48
CA VAL A 17 -20.18 3.07 9.52
C VAL A 17 -18.84 3.31 10.23
N TYR A 18 -18.88 3.89 11.44
CA TYR A 18 -17.68 4.07 12.27
C TYR A 18 -17.07 2.73 12.69
N ASN A 19 -17.90 1.74 12.99
CA ASN A 19 -17.43 0.39 13.30
C ASN A 19 -16.82 -0.30 12.06
N CYS A 20 -17.34 -0.06 10.85
CA CYS A 20 -16.74 -0.62 9.63
C CYS A 20 -15.30 -0.15 9.41
N ILE A 21 -15.01 1.14 9.62
CA ILE A 21 -13.65 1.70 9.50
C ILE A 21 -12.72 1.12 10.58
N LEU A 22 -13.25 0.96 11.80
CA LEU A 22 -12.51 0.35 12.90
C LEU A 22 -12.19 -1.12 12.61
N PHE A 23 -13.17 -1.90 12.14
CA PHE A 23 -12.99 -3.30 11.75
C PHE A 23 -12.05 -3.45 10.56
N ASP A 24 -12.02 -2.49 9.64
CA ASP A 24 -11.07 -2.47 8.52
C ASP A 24 -9.61 -2.34 8.99
N THR A 25 -9.41 -1.70 10.15
CA THR A 25 -8.11 -1.50 10.80
C THR A 25 -7.79 -2.66 11.77
N ILE A 26 -8.79 -3.21 12.46
CA ILE A 26 -8.66 -4.34 13.41
C ILE A 26 -8.51 -5.68 12.66
N GLY A 27 -9.06 -5.78 11.44
CA GLY A 27 -8.99 -6.97 10.60
C GLY A 27 -7.61 -7.24 9.99
N ILE A 28 -6.66 -6.31 10.13
CA ILE A 28 -5.27 -6.50 9.70
C ILE A 28 -4.45 -6.81 10.96
N ALA A 29 -3.76 -7.95 10.98
CA ALA A 29 -2.99 -8.37 12.14
C ALA A 29 -1.89 -7.34 12.40
N PRO A 30 -1.49 -7.12 13.68
CA PRO A 30 -0.35 -6.29 13.99
C PRO A 30 0.87 -6.64 13.12
N GLY A 31 1.47 -5.63 12.49
CA GLY A 31 2.62 -5.83 11.59
C GLY A 31 2.25 -6.29 10.18
N ARG A 32 0.99 -6.14 9.77
CA ARG A 32 0.52 -6.37 8.39
C ARG A 32 -0.03 -5.11 7.75
N ILE A 33 -0.09 -5.15 6.42
CA ILE A 33 -0.62 -4.08 5.58
C ILE A 33 -1.43 -4.69 4.43
N LYS A 34 -2.52 -4.03 4.03
CA LYS A 34 -3.32 -4.44 2.88
C LYS A 34 -2.53 -4.20 1.59
N GLY A 35 -2.68 -5.11 0.63
CA GLY A 35 -2.03 -5.01 -0.66
C GLY A 35 -2.40 -3.74 -1.43
N SER A 36 -3.64 -3.27 -1.33
CA SER A 36 -4.07 -1.97 -1.88
C SER A 36 -3.33 -0.77 -1.31
N GLU A 37 -3.03 -0.80 0.00
CA GLU A 37 -2.26 0.25 0.69
C GLU A 37 -0.77 0.14 0.34
N ALA A 38 -0.20 -1.05 0.45
CA ALA A 38 1.20 -1.33 0.09
C ALA A 38 1.51 -0.97 -1.38
N SER A 39 0.57 -1.26 -2.30
CA SER A 39 0.68 -0.88 -3.72
C SER A 39 0.79 0.64 -3.88
N GLY A 40 -0.03 1.40 -3.14
CA GLY A 40 0.03 2.85 -3.13
C GLY A 40 1.38 3.37 -2.63
N GLU A 41 1.84 2.87 -1.47
CA GLU A 41 3.08 3.32 -0.86
C GLU A 41 4.33 3.00 -1.72
N ILE A 42 4.39 1.82 -2.34
CA ILE A 42 5.47 1.44 -3.26
C ILE A 42 5.48 2.32 -4.51
N ARG A 43 4.30 2.59 -5.07
CA ARG A 43 4.17 3.48 -6.24
C ARG A 43 4.58 4.90 -5.92
N ASP A 44 4.11 5.44 -4.80
CA ASP A 44 4.44 6.80 -4.39
C ASP A 44 5.94 6.94 -4.10
N ALA A 45 6.55 5.95 -3.45
CA ALA A 45 8.00 5.91 -3.25
C ALA A 45 8.75 5.95 -4.59
N ALA A 46 8.36 5.12 -5.56
CA ALA A 46 9.03 5.08 -6.87
C ALA A 46 8.86 6.38 -7.67
N ILE A 47 7.68 7.00 -7.61
CA ILE A 47 7.40 8.29 -8.28
C ILE A 47 8.23 9.41 -7.65
N VAL A 48 8.25 9.50 -6.32
CA VAL A 48 8.98 10.55 -5.61
C VAL A 48 10.48 10.42 -5.85
N THR A 49 11.04 9.21 -5.77
CA THR A 49 12.46 9.01 -6.04
C THR A 49 12.80 9.42 -7.47
N ASP A 50 11.98 9.05 -8.47
CA ASP A 50 12.25 9.38 -9.88
C ASP A 50 12.15 10.88 -10.15
N LEU A 51 11.20 11.55 -9.50
CA LEU A 51 11.08 13.00 -9.54
C LEU A 51 12.32 13.69 -8.95
N ILE A 52 12.81 13.22 -7.79
CA ILE A 52 14.02 13.75 -7.16
C ILE A 52 15.22 13.55 -8.08
N ASN A 53 15.44 12.33 -8.56
CA ASN A 53 16.61 12.01 -9.38
C ASN A 53 16.60 12.73 -10.73
N SER A 54 15.46 12.78 -11.41
CA SER A 54 15.32 13.52 -12.68
C SER A 54 15.54 15.02 -12.49
N THR A 55 15.04 15.60 -11.39
CA THR A 55 15.24 17.01 -11.07
C THR A 55 16.71 17.31 -10.79
N ILE A 56 17.39 16.46 -10.01
CA ILE A 56 18.82 16.62 -9.72
C ILE A 56 19.67 16.48 -10.99
N LEU A 57 19.36 15.49 -11.84
CA LEU A 57 20.19 15.16 -13.00
C LEU A 57 19.97 16.11 -14.19
N SER A 58 18.72 16.52 -14.43
CA SER A 58 18.31 17.24 -15.65
C SER A 58 17.71 18.62 -15.39
N GLY A 59 17.54 19.01 -14.13
CA GLY A 59 16.86 20.26 -13.74
C GLY A 59 15.36 20.27 -14.01
N ARG A 60 14.77 19.13 -14.40
CA ARG A 60 13.35 18.98 -14.71
C ARG A 60 12.80 17.71 -14.06
N GLY A 61 11.63 17.83 -13.45
CA GLY A 61 10.93 16.69 -12.88
C GLY A 61 10.29 15.84 -13.98
N THR A 62 10.66 14.56 -14.05
CA THR A 62 10.04 13.58 -14.92
C THR A 62 9.73 12.32 -14.13
N VAL A 63 8.61 11.66 -14.47
CA VAL A 63 8.22 10.39 -13.88
C VAL A 63 8.18 9.34 -14.98
N SER A 64 8.94 8.28 -14.77
CA SER A 64 8.99 7.09 -15.61
C SER A 64 7.69 6.31 -15.49
N ILE A 65 7.25 5.73 -16.61
CA ILE A 65 6.14 4.78 -16.62
C ILE A 65 6.40 3.60 -15.66
N LEU A 66 7.67 3.21 -15.46
CA LEU A 66 8.04 2.13 -14.55
C LEU A 66 7.80 2.48 -13.08
N SER A 67 7.91 3.77 -12.73
CA SER A 67 7.55 4.24 -11.39
C SER A 67 6.05 4.21 -11.15
N ILE A 68 5.24 4.40 -12.20
CA ILE A 68 3.77 4.33 -12.12
C ILE A 68 3.31 2.88 -12.01
N LEU A 69 4.05 1.94 -12.60
CA LEU A 69 3.75 0.50 -12.61
C LEU A 69 4.55 -0.28 -11.55
N SER A 70 5.19 0.39 -10.60
CA SER A 70 6.13 -0.25 -9.68
C SER A 70 5.46 -1.27 -8.76
N ASP A 71 4.22 -1.03 -8.37
CA ASP A 71 3.36 -1.95 -7.63
C ASP A 71 3.11 -3.25 -8.40
N GLN A 72 2.80 -3.14 -9.70
CA GLN A 72 2.62 -4.27 -10.60
C GLN A 72 3.93 -5.05 -10.80
N LEU A 73 5.04 -4.33 -10.94
CA LEU A 73 6.38 -4.92 -11.07
C LEU A 73 6.86 -5.60 -9.78
N ALA A 74 6.44 -5.11 -8.62
CA ALA A 74 6.63 -5.77 -7.32
C ALA A 74 5.69 -6.97 -7.10
N GLY A 75 4.72 -7.20 -8.01
CA GLY A 75 3.80 -8.33 -7.93
C GLY A 75 2.79 -8.22 -6.80
N ILE A 76 2.49 -7.00 -6.32
CA ILE A 76 1.51 -6.78 -5.25
C ILE A 76 0.10 -6.96 -5.79
N LYS A 77 -0.67 -7.80 -5.10
CA LYS A 77 -2.10 -7.97 -5.36
C LYS A 77 -2.88 -7.07 -4.42
N SER A 78 -3.85 -6.34 -4.97
CA SER A 78 -4.64 -5.37 -4.21
C SER A 78 -5.45 -5.97 -3.05
N ASP A 79 -5.89 -7.22 -3.23
CA ASP A 79 -6.68 -8.01 -2.28
C ASP A 79 -5.82 -8.84 -1.30
N GLY A 80 -4.49 -8.85 -1.48
CA GLY A 80 -3.57 -9.58 -0.61
C GLY A 80 -3.30 -8.85 0.72
N VAL A 81 -2.64 -9.56 1.64
CA VAL A 81 -2.09 -9.01 2.88
C VAL A 81 -0.59 -9.25 2.90
N TYR A 82 0.20 -8.29 3.38
CA TYR A 82 1.66 -8.35 3.35
C TYR A 82 2.26 -8.02 4.71
N ILE A 83 3.47 -8.52 4.96
CA ILE A 83 4.24 -8.16 6.16
C ILE A 83 4.71 -6.72 6.02
N LYS A 84 4.29 -5.85 6.94
CA LYS A 84 4.56 -4.41 6.84
C LYS A 84 6.05 -4.09 6.82
N SER A 85 6.85 -4.76 7.65
CA SER A 85 8.31 -4.54 7.66
C SER A 85 8.97 -4.88 6.32
N GLU A 86 8.50 -5.91 5.62
CA GLU A 86 9.05 -6.26 4.29
C GLU A 86 8.67 -5.20 3.24
N VAL A 87 7.45 -4.65 3.33
CA VAL A 87 7.01 -3.52 2.49
C VAL A 87 7.85 -2.26 2.77
N ASP A 88 8.07 -1.95 4.05
CA ASP A 88 8.89 -0.82 4.48
C ASP A 88 10.34 -0.94 3.97
N ASP A 89 10.92 -2.15 4.05
CA ASP A 89 12.27 -2.43 3.54
C ASP A 89 12.35 -2.24 2.02
N CYS A 90 11.34 -2.73 1.26
CA CYS A 90 11.25 -2.49 -0.17
C CYS A 90 11.21 -0.98 -0.50
N ILE A 91 10.38 -0.22 0.23
CA ILE A 91 10.26 1.23 0.06
C ILE A 91 11.61 1.92 0.35
N ALA A 92 12.35 1.47 1.37
CA ALA A 92 13.66 1.99 1.70
C ALA A 92 14.68 1.75 0.57
N GLU A 93 14.68 0.55 -0.03
CA GLU A 93 15.53 0.22 -1.19
C GLU A 93 15.20 1.11 -2.40
N ILE A 94 13.91 1.34 -2.69
CA ILE A 94 13.48 2.25 -3.76
C ILE A 94 13.95 3.68 -3.49
N LYS A 95 13.83 4.18 -2.26
CA LYS A 95 14.28 5.53 -1.87
C LYS A 95 15.81 5.66 -1.88
N GLY A 96 16.53 4.55 -1.66
CA GLY A 96 17.99 4.50 -1.72
C GLY A 96 18.57 4.65 -3.13
N LEU A 97 17.75 4.43 -4.17
CA LEU A 97 18.16 4.65 -5.56
C LEU A 97 18.41 6.12 -5.81
N SER A 98 19.67 6.50 -5.97
CA SER A 98 20.11 7.87 -6.26
C SER A 98 21.11 7.92 -7.41
N GLY A 99 21.14 9.04 -8.14
CA GLY A 99 22.22 9.35 -9.10
C GLY A 99 22.00 8.94 -10.55
N TYR A 100 20.90 8.26 -10.92
CA TYR A 100 20.56 7.99 -12.32
C TYR A 100 19.04 7.91 -12.55
N LEU A 101 18.60 8.07 -13.81
CA LEU A 101 17.21 7.84 -14.22
C LEU A 101 16.80 6.42 -13.82
N ILE A 102 15.82 6.29 -12.94
CA ILE A 102 15.64 5.05 -12.16
C ILE A 102 15.18 3.89 -13.03
N GLY A 103 14.65 4.16 -14.23
CA GLY A 103 14.48 3.23 -15.36
C GLY A 103 14.73 1.73 -15.08
N ALA A 104 15.82 1.20 -15.62
CA ALA A 104 16.21 -0.20 -15.44
C ALA A 104 16.59 -0.57 -13.98
N PRO A 105 17.33 0.28 -13.21
CA PRO A 105 17.62 0.00 -11.79
C PRO A 105 16.39 -0.26 -10.92
N LEU A 106 15.30 0.48 -11.12
CA LEU A 106 14.03 0.32 -10.42
C LEU A 106 13.46 -1.07 -10.65
N THR A 107 13.47 -1.53 -11.90
CA THR A 107 12.95 -2.85 -12.27
C THR A 107 13.72 -3.96 -11.56
N ILE A 108 15.05 -3.83 -11.47
CA ILE A 108 15.93 -4.79 -10.78
C ILE A 108 15.62 -4.81 -9.28
N VAL A 109 15.53 -3.64 -8.64
CA VAL A 109 15.19 -3.56 -7.20
C VAL A 109 13.82 -4.16 -6.93
N LEU A 110 12.82 -3.82 -7.74
CA LEU A 110 11.46 -4.34 -7.56
C LEU A 110 11.42 -5.87 -7.68
N GLN A 111 12.14 -6.45 -8.66
CA GLN A 111 12.16 -7.90 -8.85
C GLN A 111 13.02 -8.66 -7.84
N SER A 112 14.08 -8.05 -7.30
CA SER A 112 15.05 -8.74 -6.44
C SER A 112 14.86 -8.49 -4.94
N LYS A 113 14.40 -7.29 -4.57
CA LYS A 113 14.27 -6.83 -3.18
C LYS A 113 12.82 -6.62 -2.76
N CYS A 114 11.93 -6.36 -3.73
CA CYS A 114 10.50 -6.18 -3.48
C CYS A 114 9.65 -7.36 -3.94
N SER A 115 10.22 -8.57 -4.06
CA SER A 115 9.45 -9.80 -4.31
C SER A 115 8.70 -10.23 -3.04
N LEU A 116 7.72 -9.41 -2.65
CA LEU A 116 6.95 -9.56 -1.43
C LEU A 116 5.99 -10.74 -1.54
N LYS A 117 5.99 -11.59 -0.51
CA LYS A 117 5.08 -12.74 -0.47
C LYS A 117 3.82 -12.33 0.27
N GLU A 118 2.69 -12.70 -0.33
CA GLU A 118 1.39 -12.57 0.30
C GLU A 118 1.37 -13.41 1.59
N ASP A 119 1.06 -12.77 2.71
CA ASP A 119 0.92 -13.43 3.99
C ASP A 119 -0.48 -14.04 4.11
N LYS A 120 -0.52 -15.37 4.06
CA LYS A 120 -1.75 -16.16 4.05
C LYS A 120 -2.31 -16.45 5.45
N VAL A 121 -1.70 -15.92 6.50
CA VAL A 121 -2.11 -16.17 7.90
C VAL A 121 -3.56 -15.73 8.18
N PHE A 122 -4.17 -14.90 7.32
CA PHE A 122 -5.60 -14.56 7.38
C PHE A 122 -6.56 -15.53 6.67
N LEU A 123 -6.05 -16.45 5.85
CA LEU A 123 -6.87 -17.43 5.14
C LEU A 123 -7.12 -18.71 5.95
N ASP A 124 -6.38 -18.90 7.05
CA ASP A 124 -6.72 -19.86 8.09
C ASP A 124 -7.71 -19.19 9.05
N SER A 125 -8.94 -18.98 8.57
CA SER A 125 -10.18 -18.70 9.32
C SER A 125 -10.06 -17.95 10.66
N PRO A 126 -10.50 -16.68 10.78
CA PRO A 126 -10.64 -16.01 12.08
C PRO A 126 -11.76 -16.59 12.97
N PHE A 127 -12.51 -17.57 12.47
CA PHE A 127 -13.56 -18.26 13.19
C PHE A 127 -13.27 -19.76 13.23
N PRO A 128 -13.38 -20.42 14.40
CA PRO A 128 -13.26 -21.87 14.48
C PRO A 128 -14.34 -22.50 13.60
N GLU A 129 -13.95 -23.51 12.81
CA GLU A 129 -14.89 -24.37 12.10
C GLU A 129 -15.71 -25.15 13.15
N PHE A 130 -17.04 -24.97 13.13
CA PHE A 130 -17.99 -25.70 13.98
C PHE A 130 -18.53 -26.93 13.25
#